data_AF-A0A1W1UG63-F1
#
_entry.id   AF-A0A1W1UG63-F1
#
_cell.length_a   1.000
_cell.length_b   1.000
_cell.length_c   1.000
_cell.angle_alpha   90.00
_cell.angle_beta   90.00
_cell.angle_gamma   90.00
#
_symmetry.space_group_name_H-M   'P 1'
#
loop_
_entity.id
_entity.type
_entity.pdbx_description
1 polymer ?
#
loop_
_entity_poly.entity_id
_entity_poly.type
_entity_poly.pdbx_seq_one_letter_code
_entity_poly.pdbx_strand_id
1 'polypeptide(L)'
;MLILEGKYQVQQNKKLTILAEGKVQPKGTLDSDIAALQESCRTTGRCDVQVVTQHGVMQGTLVEKKPRQFSLWQYEGHLSFPPRD
;
A
#
# COMPACT_ATOMS: atom_id res chain seq x y z
N MET A 1 5.25 10.31 -6.06
CA MET A 1 5.36 8.85 -6.01
C MET A 1 6.08 8.48 -4.72
N LEU A 2 5.40 7.78 -3.83
CA LEU A 2 5.88 7.34 -2.52
C LEU A 2 6.58 5.98 -2.66
N ILE A 3 7.73 5.79 -2.04
CA ILE A 3 8.43 4.50 -2.03
C ILE A 3 8.22 3.89 -0.66
N LEU A 4 7.63 2.69 -0.61
CA LEU A 4 7.46 1.96 0.64
C LEU A 4 8.64 1.00 0.84
N GLU A 5 9.25 1.04 2.02
CA GLU A 5 10.45 0.27 2.34
C GLU A 5 10.13 -1.13 2.87
N GLY A 6 8.89 -1.36 3.26
CA GLY A 6 8.37 -2.64 3.68
C GLY A 6 8.39 -3.70 2.58
N LYS A 7 8.29 -4.97 3.01
CA LYS A 7 8.11 -6.12 2.13
C LYS A 7 6.64 -6.44 2.03
N TYR A 8 6.05 -6.15 0.87
CA TYR A 8 4.62 -6.29 0.65
C TYR A 8 4.28 -7.55 -0.13
N GLN A 9 3.21 -8.22 0.29
CA GLN A 9 2.64 -9.34 -0.44
C GLN A 9 1.55 -8.83 -1.37
N VAL A 10 1.80 -8.95 -2.68
CA VAL A 10 0.83 -8.66 -3.72
C VAL A 10 0.08 -9.94 -4.05
N GLN A 11 -1.26 -9.87 -4.09
CA GLN A 11 -2.12 -10.99 -4.46
C GLN A 11 -1.97 -11.34 -5.95
N GLN A 12 -2.40 -12.55 -6.35
CA GLN A 12 -2.31 -13.01 -7.74
C GLN A 12 -3.06 -12.12 -8.76
N ASN A 13 -4.12 -11.45 -8.32
CA ASN A 13 -4.86 -10.44 -9.08
C ASN A 13 -4.13 -9.08 -9.15
N LYS A 14 -2.86 -9.01 -8.74
CA LYS A 14 -2.04 -7.79 -8.65
C LYS A 14 -2.53 -6.75 -7.64
N LYS A 15 -3.41 -7.17 -6.73
CA LYS A 15 -3.96 -6.30 -5.70
C LYS A 15 -3.02 -6.25 -4.49
N LEU A 16 -2.72 -5.04 -4.03
CA LEU A 16 -2.07 -4.80 -2.75
C LEU A 16 -3.09 -4.22 -1.77
N THR A 17 -3.13 -4.78 -0.57
CA THR A 17 -3.88 -4.25 0.56
C THR A 17 -2.91 -4.04 1.73
N ILE A 18 -2.85 -2.82 2.23
CA ILE A 18 -2.07 -2.45 3.42
C ILE A 18 -3.06 -2.04 4.50
N LEU A 19 -3.00 -2.70 5.65
CA LEU A 19 -3.80 -2.33 6.81
C LEU A 19 -3.03 -1.26 7.60
N ALA A 20 -3.64 -0.08 7.76
CA ALA A 20 -3.07 1.03 8.53
C ALA A 20 -3.31 0.86 10.04
N GLU A 21 -4.31 0.05 10.42
CA GLU A 21 -4.64 -0.26 11.80
C GLU A 21 -4.86 -1.77 11.97
N GLY A 22 -4.54 -2.29 13.15
CA GLY A 22 -4.81 -3.67 13.55
C GLY A 22 -3.66 -4.34 14.29
N LYS A 23 -3.96 -5.32 15.16
CA LYS A 23 -2.96 -6.12 15.89
C LYS A 23 -2.10 -7.02 14.98
N VAL A 24 -2.46 -7.12 13.70
CA VAL A 24 -1.80 -8.00 12.72
C VAL A 24 -1.45 -7.16 11.50
N GLN A 25 -0.34 -6.43 11.57
CA GLN A 25 0.28 -5.92 10.36
C GLN A 25 0.80 -7.13 9.55
N PRO A 26 0.60 -7.17 8.23
CA PRO A 26 1.23 -8.18 7.39
C PRO A 26 2.74 -8.14 7.62
N LYS A 27 3.37 -9.29 7.86
CA LYS A 27 4.82 -9.39 8.09
C LYS A 27 5.57 -8.63 6.99
N GLY A 28 6.27 -7.56 7.37
CA GLY A 28 7.03 -6.72 6.45
C GLY A 28 6.45 -5.33 6.20
N THR A 29 5.25 -5.01 6.70
CA THR A 29 4.75 -3.62 6.71
C THR A 29 5.47 -2.83 7.81
N LEU A 30 5.93 -1.61 7.51
CA LEU A 30 6.56 -0.73 8.49
C LEU A 30 5.57 0.37 8.93
N ASP A 31 5.58 0.72 10.22
CA ASP A 31 4.81 1.88 10.72
C ASP A 31 5.20 3.19 10.01
N SER A 32 6.48 3.34 9.63
CA SER A 32 6.96 4.48 8.83
C SER A 32 6.26 4.57 7.46
N ASP A 33 6.01 3.42 6.81
CA ASP A 33 5.31 3.37 5.53
C ASP A 33 3.83 3.76 5.70
N ILE A 34 3.21 3.36 6.81
CA ILE A 34 1.82 3.74 7.13
C ILE A 34 1.72 5.25 7.35
N ALA A 35 2.63 5.84 8.12
CA ALA A 35 2.67 7.29 8.32
C ALA A 35 2.89 8.05 7.00
N ALA A 36 3.79 7.54 6.15
CA ALA A 36 4.06 8.13 4.84
C ALA A 36 2.85 8.01 3.89
N LEU A 37 2.11 6.89 3.93
CA LEU A 37 0.84 6.73 3.22
C LEU A 37 -0.21 7.71 3.75
N GLN A 38 -0.38 7.83 5.06
CA GLN A 38 -1.33 8.77 5.65
C GLN A 38 -1.10 10.20 5.20
N GLU A 39 0.16 10.64 5.16
CA GLU A 39 0.49 11.99 4.69
C GLU A 39 0.33 12.12 3.17
N SER A 40 0.84 11.15 2.39
CA SER A 40 0.79 11.23 0.92
C SER A 40 -0.63 11.09 0.36
N CYS A 41 -1.50 10.31 0.98
CA CYS A 41 -2.87 10.09 0.54
C CYS A 41 -3.86 11.11 1.16
N ARG A 42 -3.41 12.02 2.04
CA ARG A 42 -4.27 12.92 2.85
C ARG A 42 -5.20 13.82 2.03
N THR A 43 -4.72 14.34 0.90
CA THR A 43 -5.43 15.37 0.12
C THR A 43 -6.46 14.79 -0.85
N THR A 44 -6.15 13.63 -1.43
CA THR A 44 -6.92 13.05 -2.55
C THR A 44 -7.50 11.67 -2.23
N GLY A 45 -7.12 11.08 -1.10
CA GLY A 45 -7.40 9.68 -0.78
C GLY A 45 -6.70 8.70 -1.73
N ARG A 46 -5.77 9.17 -2.56
CA ARG A 46 -5.06 8.39 -3.60
C ARG A 46 -3.59 8.76 -3.62
N CYS A 47 -2.74 7.77 -3.75
CA CYS A 47 -1.31 7.94 -3.64
C CYS A 47 -0.60 6.93 -4.54
N ASP A 48 0.27 7.43 -5.41
CA ASP A 48 1.10 6.59 -6.25
C ASP A 48 2.25 6.03 -5.42
N VAL A 49 2.38 4.72 -5.39
CA VAL A 49 3.36 4.00 -4.61
C VAL A 49 4.27 3.15 -5.49
N GLN A 50 5.49 2.96 -5.02
CA GLN A 50 6.40 1.92 -5.45
C GLN A 50 6.73 1.05 -4.25
N VAL A 51 6.66 -0.27 -4.43
CA VAL A 51 6.85 -1.24 -3.34
C VAL A 51 7.78 -2.36 -3.76
N VAL A 52 8.52 -2.90 -2.79
CA VAL A 52 9.30 -4.12 -2.98
C VAL A 52 8.43 -5.32 -2.60
N THR A 53 8.26 -6.24 -3.56
CA THR A 53 7.47 -7.46 -3.39
C THR A 53 8.33 -8.70 -3.57
N GLN A 54 7.78 -9.87 -3.24
CA GLN A 54 8.42 -11.16 -3.53
C GLN A 54 8.67 -11.41 -5.04
N HIS A 55 8.00 -10.66 -5.92
CA HIS A 55 8.14 -10.77 -7.37
C HIS A 55 9.06 -9.70 -7.98
N GLY A 56 9.57 -8.78 -7.15
CA GLY A 56 10.35 -7.61 -7.58
C GLY A 56 9.65 -6.29 -7.27
N VAL A 57 10.21 -5.21 -7.80
CA VAL A 57 9.66 -3.86 -7.64
C VAL A 57 8.38 -3.72 -8.46
N MET A 58 7.31 -3.26 -7.81
CA MET A 58 6.03 -2.97 -8.46
C MET A 58 5.60 -1.55 -8.12
N GLN A 59 4.83 -0.92 -9.00
CA GLN A 59 4.29 0.43 -8.83
C GLN A 59 2.81 0.50 -9.19
N GLY A 60 2.09 1.45 -8.61
CA GLY A 60 0.69 1.70 -8.90
C GLY A 60 0.07 2.67 -7.92
N THR A 61 -1.26 2.80 -7.93
CA THR A 61 -1.96 3.76 -7.08
C THR A 61 -2.71 3.03 -5.99
N LEU A 62 -2.44 3.38 -4.73
CA LEU A 62 -3.25 2.96 -3.60
C LEU A 62 -4.34 3.99 -3.34
N VAL A 63 -5.51 3.48 -2.93
CA VAL A 63 -6.66 4.28 -2.54
C VAL A 63 -6.94 4.00 -1.08
N GLU A 64 -7.09 5.08 -0.33
CA GLU A 64 -7.56 5.04 1.04
C GLU A 64 -9.01 4.54 1.09
N LYS A 65 -9.25 3.48 1.87
CA LYS A 65 -10.58 3.01 2.23
C LYS A 65 -10.75 3.12 3.74
N LYS A 66 -11.60 4.07 4.14
CA LYS A 66 -12.10 4.24 5.51
C LYS A 66 -13.49 3.57 5.61
N PRO A 67 -13.60 2.34 6.14
CA PRO A 67 -14.90 1.69 6.28
C PRO A 67 -15.73 2.38 7.37
N ARG A 68 -17.01 2.64 7.08
CA ARG A 68 -17.92 3.38 7.97
C ARG A 68 -18.37 2.62 9.23
N GLN A 69 -18.12 1.31 9.35
CA GLN A 69 -18.76 0.50 10.41
C GLN A 69 -17.90 -0.49 11.21
N PHE A 70 -16.69 -0.88 10.78
CA PHE A 70 -15.90 -1.90 11.52
C PHE A 70 -14.36 -1.66 11.49
N SER A 71 -13.98 -0.41 11.25
CA SER A 71 -12.72 0.30 11.55
C SER A 71 -11.41 -0.49 11.60
N LEU A 72 -10.94 -0.96 10.45
CA LEU A 72 -9.50 -0.91 10.16
C LEU A 72 -9.33 -0.04 8.92
N TRP A 73 -8.66 1.10 9.08
CA TRP A 73 -8.25 1.91 7.94
C TRP A 73 -7.32 1.06 7.06
N GLN A 74 -7.62 0.99 5.76
CA GLN A 74 -6.81 0.25 4.82
C GLN A 74 -6.51 1.07 3.57
N TYR A 75 -5.39 0.76 2.93
CA TYR A 75 -5.02 1.24 1.61
C TYR A 75 -5.08 0.07 0.63
N GLU A 76 -5.74 0.28 -0.51
CA GLU A 76 -5.96 -0.77 -1.49
C GLU A 76 -5.73 -0.26 -2.90
N GLY A 77 -5.03 -1.04 -3.73
CA GLY A 77 -4.80 -0.68 -5.13
C GLY A 77 -4.25 -1.84 -5.96
N HIS A 78 -4.15 -1.61 -7.27
CA HIS A 78 -3.53 -2.55 -8.19
C HIS A 78 -2.14 -2.07 -8.55
N LEU A 79 -1.18 -2.99 -8.51
CA LEU A 79 0.21 -2.71 -8.85
C LEU A 79 0.61 -3.40 -10.14
N SER A 80 1.55 -2.82 -10.87
CA SER A 80 2.13 -3.39 -12.07
C SER A 80 3.64 -3.28 -12.01
N PHE A 81 4.33 -4.15 -12.75
CA PHE A 81 5.77 -3.97 -12.93
C PHE A 81 6.02 -2.65 -13.66
N PRO A 82 7.04 -1.88 -13.27
CA PRO A 82 7.43 -0.69 -14.02
C PRO A 82 7.79 -1.08 -15.47
N PRO A 83 7.58 -0.19 -16.44
CA PRO A 83 8.05 -0.41 -17.80
C PRO A 83 9.55 -0.67 -17.77
N ARG A 84 10.00 -1.69 -18.51
CA ARG A 84 11.43 -1.93 -18.74
C ARG A 84 11.89 -0.85 -19.71
N ASP A 85 12.79 0.02 -19.25
CA ASP A 85 13.55 0.93 -20.11
C ASP A 85 14.45 0.13 -21.06
#